data_AF-A0A7J2LVS5-F1
#
_entry.id   AF-A0A7J2LVS5-F1
#
_cell.length_a   1.000
_cell.length_b   1.000
_cell.length_c   1.000
_cell.angle_alpha   90.00
_cell.angle_beta   90.00
_cell.angle_gamma   90.00
#
_symmetry.space_group_name_H-M   'P 1'
#
loop_
_entity.id
_entity.type
_entity.pdbx_description
1 polymer ?
#
loop_
_entity_poly.entity_id
_entity_poly.type
_entity_poly.pdbx_seq_one_letter_code
_entity_poly.pdbx_strand_id
1 'polypeptide(L)' 'MSGEEHLERLEEWTPRTRLGRLVQQGKISSIEEIFAEGLKIREPEIVDMLLPDIQEEVIH' A
#
# COMPACT_ATOMS: atom_id res chain seq x y z
N MET A 1 10.30 11.02 9.79
CA MET A 1 8.93 10.50 9.62
C MET A 1 8.69 9.62 10.84
N SER A 2 7.86 10.05 11.80
CA SER A 2 7.58 9.19 12.96
C SER A 2 6.68 8.04 12.47
N GLY A 3 6.82 6.85 13.04
CA GLY A 3 5.96 5.70 12.66
C GLY A 3 4.47 5.94 12.91
N GLU A 4 4.14 6.93 13.74
CA GLU A 4 2.76 7.32 14.07
C GLU A 4 2.07 8.07 12.92
N GLU A 5 2.77 8.97 12.21
CA GLU A 5 2.22 9.70 11.05
C GLU A 5 1.82 8.77 9.89
N HIS A 6 2.53 7.64 9.74
CA HIS A 6 2.25 6.66 8.68
C HIS A 6 0.95 5.90 8.93
N LEU A 7 0.66 5.57 10.19
CA LEU A 7 -0.58 4.90 10.59
C LEU A 7 -1.78 5.83 10.44
N GLU A 8 -1.66 7.10 10.84
CA GLU A 8 -2.72 8.11 10.68
C GLU A 8 -3.11 8.28 9.19
N ARG A 9 -2.11 8.34 8.29
CA ARG A 9 -2.36 8.42 6.84
C ARG A 9 -3.11 7.20 6.29
N LEU A 10 -2.83 6.01 6.81
CA LEU A 10 -3.51 4.78 6.41
C LEU A 10 -4.93 4.69 6.98
N GLU A 11 -5.16 5.21 8.19
CA GLU A 11 -6.51 5.29 8.78
C GLU A 11 -7.43 6.24 8.01
N GLU A 12 -6.89 7.34 7.47
CA GLU A 12 -7.66 8.27 6.62
C GLU A 12 -7.82 7.80 5.17
N TRP A 13 -7.13 6.72 4.76
CA TRP A 13 -7.14 6.26 3.38
C TRP A 13 -8.50 5.67 2.98
N THR A 14 -9.19 6.36 2.05
CA THR A 14 -10.38 5.85 1.37
C THR A 14 -10.01 5.37 -0.04
N PRO A 15 -9.98 4.04 -0.30
CA PRO A 15 -9.49 3.49 -1.56
C PRO A 15 -10.38 3.84 -2.75
N ARG A 16 -9.75 4.41 -3.77
CA ARG A 16 -10.42 4.89 -4.99
C ARG A 16 -10.47 3.80 -6.06
N THR A 17 -9.53 2.86 -6.06
CA THR A 17 -9.47 1.76 -7.03
C THR A 17 -10.07 0.46 -6.50
N ARG A 18 -10.37 -0.48 -7.43
CA ARG A 18 -10.78 -1.84 -7.06
C ARG A 18 -9.69 -2.55 -6.27
N LEU A 19 -8.42 -2.38 -6.67
CA LEU A 19 -7.28 -3.01 -5.99
C LEU A 19 -7.15 -2.47 -4.55
N GLY A 20 -7.22 -1.15 -4.36
CA GLY A 20 -7.17 -0.54 -3.02
C GLY A 20 -8.27 -1.08 -2.11
N ARG A 21 -9.51 -1.24 -2.61
CA ARG A 21 -10.61 -1.84 -1.83
C ARG A 21 -10.36 -3.30 -1.47
N LEU A 22 -9.75 -4.08 -2.35
CA LEU A 22 -9.43 -5.49 -2.06
C LEU A 22 -8.33 -5.60 -1.00
N VAL A 23 -7.30 -4.75 -1.08
CA VAL A 23 -6.20 -4.69 -0.11
C VAL A 23 -6.71 -4.22 1.26
N GLN A 24 -7.49 -3.14 1.31
CA GLN A 24 -8.10 -2.65 2.57
C GLN A 24 -9.04 -3.68 3.22
N GLN A 25 -9.73 -4.50 2.42
CA GLN A 25 -10.57 -5.60 2.93
C GLN A 25 -9.78 -6.85 3.36
N GLY A 26 -8.45 -6.87 3.18
CA GLY A 26 -7.60 -8.02 3.46
C GLY A 26 -7.78 -9.19 2.48
N LYS A 27 -8.41 -8.97 1.32
CA LYS A 27 -8.60 -10.00 0.28
C LYS A 27 -7.34 -10.24 -0.54
N ILE A 28 -6.53 -9.20 -0.70
CA ILE A 28 -5.17 -9.27 -1.24
C ILE A 28 -4.26 -8.82 -0.12
N SER A 29 -3.35 -9.69 0.30
CA SER A 29 -2.51 -9.49 1.49
C SER A 29 -1.01 -9.45 1.20
N SER A 30 -0.62 -9.54 -0.07
CA SER A 30 0.78 -9.56 -0.48
C SER A 30 0.98 -8.81 -1.80
N ILE A 31 2.16 -8.20 -1.97
CA ILE A 31 2.51 -7.53 -3.23
C ILE A 31 2.82 -8.53 -4.34
N GLU A 32 3.26 -9.73 -3.96
CA GLU A 32 3.54 -10.86 -4.84
C GLU A 32 2.28 -11.30 -5.59
N GLU A 33 1.14 -11.38 -4.91
CA GLU A 33 -0.16 -11.70 -5.51
C GLU A 33 -0.57 -10.65 -6.56
N ILE A 34 -0.37 -9.37 -6.24
CA ILE A 34 -0.63 -8.25 -7.17
C ILE A 34 0.20 -8.40 -8.44
N PHE A 35 1.49 -8.73 -8.31
CA PHE A 35 2.38 -8.91 -9.44
C PHE A 35 2.07 -10.20 -10.22
N ALA A 36 1.76 -11.30 -9.55
CA ALA A 36 1.40 -12.57 -10.19
C ALA A 36 0.13 -12.44 -11.05
N GLU A 37 -0.84 -11.65 -10.61
CA GLU A 37 -2.07 -11.36 -11.36
C GLU A 37 -1.91 -10.23 -12.40
N GLY A 38 -0.76 -9.56 -12.45
CA GLY A 38 -0.51 -8.43 -13.36
C GLY A 38 -1.37 -7.20 -13.05
N LEU A 39 -1.80 -7.03 -11.79
CA LEU A 39 -2.62 -5.89 -11.38
C LEU A 39 -1.76 -4.63 -11.26
N LYS A 40 -2.28 -3.50 -11.77
CA LYS A 40 -1.58 -2.22 -11.74
C LYS A 40 -1.83 -1.49 -10.41
N ILE A 41 -0.76 -1.23 -9.67
CA ILE A 41 -0.76 -0.37 -8.47
C ILE A 41 -0.89 1.10 -8.92
N ARG A 42 -1.84 1.83 -8.32
CA ARG A 42 -2.12 3.25 -8.61
C ARG A 42 -2.31 4.12 -7.37
N GLU A 43 -2.31 3.51 -6.20
CA GLU A 43 -2.51 4.17 -4.90
C GLU A 43 -1.28 3.80 -4.06
N PRO A 44 -0.47 4.79 -3.62
CA PRO A 44 0.74 4.52 -2.84
C PRO A 44 0.42 3.83 -1.50
N GLU A 45 -0.76 4.06 -0.94
CA GLU A 45 -1.21 3.47 0.32
C GLU A 45 -1.28 1.93 0.28
N ILE A 46 -1.39 1.35 -0.92
CA ILE A 46 -1.27 -0.11 -1.11
C ILE A 46 0.14 -0.61 -0.75
N VAL A 47 1.17 0.14 -1.15
CA VAL A 47 2.57 -0.21 -0.86
C VAL A 47 2.85 0.03 0.62
N ASP A 48 2.41 1.16 1.15
CA ASP A 48 2.49 1.50 2.59
C ASP A 48 1.88 0.38 3.46
N MET A 49 0.72 -0.15 3.07
CA MET A 49 0.04 -1.22 3.82
C MET A 49 0.70 -2.59 3.68
N LEU A 50 1.17 -2.96 2.49
CA LEU A 50 1.70 -4.31 2.21
C LEU A 50 3.20 -4.43 2.51
N LEU A 51 3.93 -3.31 2.54
CA LEU A 51 5.37 -3.24 2.78
C LEU A 51 5.71 -2.11 3.77
N PRO A 52 5.27 -2.19 5.04
CA PRO A 52 5.43 -1.11 6.02
C PRO A 52 6.89 -0.80 6.37
N ASP A 53 7.79 -1.77 6.21
CA ASP A 53 9.22 -1.64 6.53
C ASP A 53 10.08 -1.25 5.32
N ILE A 54 9.46 -0.87 4.20
CA ILE A 54 10.18 -0.49 2.98
C ILE A 54 11.08 0.73 3.24
N GLN A 55 12.32 0.67 2.77
CA GLN A 55 13.28 1.77 2.90
C GLN A 55 13.32 2.56 1.59
N GLU A 56 13.26 3.89 1.69
CA GLU A 56 13.40 4.80 0.56
C GLU A 56 14.78 5.47 0.60
N GLU A 57 15.50 5.44 -0.52
CA GLU A 57 16.78 6.13 -0.69
C GLU A 57 16.68 7.09 -1.87
N VAL A 58 16.95 8.38 -1.62
CA VAL A 58 16.97 9.41 -2.66
C VAL A 58 18.41 9.55 -3.18
N ILE A 59 18.60 9.27 -4.47
CA ILE A 59 19.90 9.42 -5.15
C ILE A 59 19.95 10.78 -5.84
N HIS A 60 21.06 11.51 -5.69
CA HIS A 60 21.32 12.84 -6.27
C HIS A 60 22.25 12.77 -7.49
#